data_AF-A0A3M2DQE4-F1
#
_entry.id   AF-A0A3M2DQE4-F1
#
_cell.length_a   1.000
_cell.length_b   1.000
_cell.length_c   1.000
_cell.angle_alpha   90.00
_cell.angle_beta   90.00
_cell.angle_gamma   90.00
#
_symmetry.space_group_name_H-M   'P 1'
#
loop_
_entity.id
_entity.type
_entity.pdbx_description
1 polymer ?
#
loop_
_entity_poly.entity_id
_entity_poly.type
_entity_poly.pdbx_seq_one_letter_code
_entity_poly.pdbx_strand_id
1 'polypeptide(L)'
;MNKQTSQQIGASLEKEVRDLLDQWAVEYRLKPRFRTIFGTDIELDYLLPATKERPPVVLECKNFAVDAKNPEDSKRQKTQEALWLLIQVKKYCAETAGARLILITGQTNFRGDQIDLLKHELGEDFHIVPIAEKILLRQLLGLSDRPLSA
;
A
#
# COMPACT_ATOMS: atom_id res chain seq x y z
N MET A 1 5.18 27.02 14.10
CA MET A 1 4.59 25.75 13.64
C MET A 1 5.72 24.91 13.06
N ASN A 2 6.04 23.75 13.67
CA ASN A 2 7.05 22.85 13.13
C ASN A 2 6.47 22.13 11.91
N LYS A 3 7.10 22.32 10.73
CA LYS A 3 6.74 21.61 9.49
C LYS A 3 7.16 20.15 9.59
N GLN A 4 6.26 19.22 9.25
CA GLN A 4 6.59 17.80 9.17
C GLN A 4 7.38 17.52 7.89
N THR A 5 8.37 16.64 7.96
CA THR A 5 9.12 16.18 6.78
C THR A 5 8.35 15.10 6.03
N SER A 6 8.64 14.89 4.73
CA SER A 6 8.03 13.81 3.94
C SER A 6 8.22 12.42 4.56
N GLN A 7 9.34 12.20 5.26
CA GLN A 7 9.61 10.97 6.01
C GLN A 7 8.66 10.81 7.21
N GLN A 8 8.41 11.90 7.96
CA GLN A 8 7.47 11.88 9.09
C GLN A 8 6.02 11.64 8.63
N ILE A 9 5.63 12.23 7.49
CA ILE A 9 4.29 12.06 6.90
C ILE A 9 4.09 10.61 6.41
N GLY A 10 5.12 10.01 5.79
CA GLY A 10 5.10 8.60 5.39
C GLY A 10 4.99 7.67 6.61
N ALA A 11 5.84 7.86 7.61
CA ALA A 11 5.82 7.08 8.84
C ALA A 11 4.50 7.20 9.62
N SER A 12 3.83 8.35 9.55
CA SER A 12 2.50 8.54 10.15
C SER A 12 1.43 7.67 9.47
N LEU A 13 1.42 7.61 8.13
CA LEU A 13 0.47 6.76 7.40
C LEU A 13 0.74 5.28 7.65
N GLU A 14 2.00 4.87 7.62
CA GLU A 14 2.39 3.49 7.96
C GLU A 14 1.93 3.14 9.38
N LYS A 15 2.13 4.03 10.36
CA LYS A 15 1.66 3.83 11.72
C LYS A 15 0.13 3.69 11.79
N GLU A 16 -0.61 4.55 11.10
CA GLU A 16 -2.08 4.49 11.10
C GLU A 16 -2.58 3.17 10.51
N VAL A 17 -1.96 2.69 9.41
CA VAL A 17 -2.25 1.37 8.85
C VAL A 17 -1.95 0.27 9.86
N ARG A 18 -0.80 0.32 10.54
CA ARG A 18 -0.45 -0.66 11.58
C ARG A 18 -1.47 -0.71 12.70
N ASP A 19 -1.84 0.45 13.23
CA ASP A 19 -2.81 0.56 14.33
C ASP A 19 -4.17 -0.06 13.92
N LEU A 20 -4.60 0.11 12.65
CA LEU A 20 -5.80 -0.54 12.12
C LEU A 20 -5.64 -2.07 12.02
N LEU A 21 -4.51 -2.56 11.49
CA LEU A 21 -4.25 -4.00 11.39
C LEU A 21 -4.24 -4.66 12.78
N ASP A 22 -3.61 -4.03 13.76
CA ASP A 22 -3.58 -4.47 15.16
C ASP A 22 -4.98 -4.47 15.77
N GLN A 23 -5.75 -3.38 15.60
CA GLN A 23 -7.14 -3.27 16.06
C GLN A 23 -8.02 -4.38 15.46
N TRP A 24 -7.77 -4.75 14.21
CA TRP A 24 -8.53 -5.77 13.50
C TRP A 24 -7.99 -7.19 13.73
N ALA A 25 -6.96 -7.34 14.58
CA ALA A 25 -6.29 -8.61 14.84
C ALA A 25 -5.85 -9.34 13.56
N VAL A 26 -5.35 -8.58 12.58
CA VAL A 26 -4.84 -9.12 11.32
C VAL A 26 -3.39 -9.54 11.51
N GLU A 27 -3.05 -10.77 11.12
CA GLU A 27 -1.65 -11.20 11.06
C GLU A 27 -0.93 -10.52 9.90
N TYR A 28 0.24 -9.92 10.16
CA TYR A 28 1.08 -9.32 9.13
C TYR A 28 2.58 -9.42 9.48
N ARG A 29 3.41 -9.29 8.45
CA ARG A 29 4.84 -9.03 8.55
C ARG A 29 5.10 -7.57 8.21
N LEU A 30 5.75 -6.85 9.11
CA LEU A 30 6.19 -5.47 8.93
C LEU A 30 7.56 -5.42 8.23
N LYS A 31 7.71 -4.53 7.24
CA LYS A 31 8.96 -4.33 6.48
C LYS A 31 9.61 -5.61 5.95
N PRO A 32 8.85 -6.58 5.38
CA PRO A 32 9.44 -7.79 4.82
C PRO A 32 10.29 -7.43 3.59
N ARG A 33 11.41 -8.13 3.45
CA ARG A 33 12.32 -8.00 2.31
C ARG A 33 12.23 -9.22 1.40
N PHE A 34 12.22 -8.95 0.11
CA PHE A 34 12.22 -9.96 -0.95
C PHE A 34 13.36 -9.66 -1.91
N ARG A 35 13.96 -10.72 -2.44
CA ARG A 35 14.98 -10.60 -3.46
C ARG A 35 14.39 -10.93 -4.82
N THR A 36 14.53 -10.03 -5.77
CA THR A 36 14.08 -10.28 -7.14
C THR A 36 14.95 -11.34 -7.81
N ILE A 37 14.44 -11.95 -8.90
CA ILE A 37 15.24 -12.85 -9.74
C ILE A 37 16.50 -12.20 -10.34
N PHE A 38 16.57 -10.86 -10.35
CA PHE A 38 17.73 -10.09 -10.81
C PHE A 38 18.70 -9.73 -9.68
N GLY A 39 18.40 -10.15 -8.45
CA GLY A 39 19.26 -9.97 -7.29
C GLY A 39 19.06 -8.67 -6.52
N THR A 40 18.07 -7.84 -6.87
CA THR A 40 17.71 -6.60 -6.17
C THR A 40 16.87 -6.92 -4.93
N ASP A 41 17.19 -6.30 -3.80
CA ASP A 41 16.37 -6.40 -2.59
C ASP A 41 15.28 -5.32 -2.59
N ILE A 42 14.05 -5.75 -2.31
CA ILE A 42 12.85 -4.92 -2.23
C ILE A 42 12.27 -5.05 -0.83
N GLU A 43 12.05 -3.92 -0.16
CA GLU A 43 11.33 -3.86 1.12
C GLU A 43 9.92 -3.34 0.86
N LEU A 44 8.92 -4.06 1.36
CA LEU A 44 7.50 -3.66 1.31
C LEU A 44 7.08 -3.12 2.67
N ASP A 45 6.04 -2.30 2.76
CA ASP A 45 5.56 -1.86 4.08
C ASP A 45 4.96 -3.02 4.89
N TYR A 46 4.04 -3.77 4.30
CA TYR A 46 3.40 -4.91 4.95
C TYR A 46 3.15 -6.08 3.98
N LEU A 47 3.32 -7.30 4.50
CA LEU A 47 2.81 -8.52 3.86
C LEU A 47 1.88 -9.25 4.82
N LEU A 48 0.66 -9.52 4.39
CA LEU A 48 -0.27 -10.39 5.08
C LEU A 48 -0.20 -11.77 4.44
N PRO A 49 -0.09 -12.86 5.23
CA PRO A 49 -0.07 -14.21 4.71
C PRO A 49 -1.39 -14.56 4.01
N ALA A 50 -1.36 -15.54 3.11
CA ALA A 50 -2.55 -16.09 2.49
C ALA A 50 -3.49 -16.71 3.53
N THR A 51 -4.79 -16.73 3.23
CA THR A 51 -5.77 -17.52 3.96
C THR A 51 -6.42 -18.51 3.01
N LYS A 52 -7.39 -19.31 3.49
CA LYS A 52 -8.19 -20.18 2.63
C LYS A 52 -9.08 -19.40 1.64
N GLU A 53 -9.36 -18.13 1.95
CA GLU A 53 -10.37 -17.32 1.27
C GLU A 53 -9.76 -16.17 0.46
N ARG A 54 -8.48 -15.84 0.68
CA ARG A 54 -7.79 -14.79 -0.07
C ARG A 54 -6.30 -15.13 -0.30
N PRO A 55 -5.72 -14.61 -1.40
CA PRO A 55 -4.28 -14.67 -1.60
C PRO A 55 -3.52 -13.89 -0.51
N PRO A 56 -2.17 -13.98 -0.48
CA PRO A 56 -1.36 -13.01 0.26
C PRO A 56 -1.71 -11.59 -0.14
N VAL A 57 -1.59 -10.65 0.77
CA VAL A 57 -1.87 -9.24 0.50
C VAL A 57 -0.63 -8.41 0.79
N VAL A 58 -0.16 -7.68 -0.22
CA VAL A 58 0.86 -6.64 -0.06
C VAL A 58 0.14 -5.32 0.19
N LEU A 59 0.49 -4.66 1.30
CA LEU A 59 0.06 -3.28 1.55
C LEU A 59 1.28 -2.38 1.42
N GLU A 60 1.14 -1.35 0.58
CA GLU A 60 2.15 -0.32 0.41
C GLU A 60 1.53 1.05 0.68
N CYS A 61 2.19 1.89 1.46
CA CYS A 61 1.71 3.19 1.88
C CYS A 61 2.38 4.28 1.06
N LYS A 62 1.58 5.14 0.42
CA LYS A 62 2.07 6.35 -0.25
C LYS A 62 1.25 7.54 0.19
N ASN A 63 1.85 8.35 1.06
CA ASN A 63 1.30 9.63 1.42
C ASN A 63 1.93 10.74 0.56
N PHE A 64 1.11 11.71 0.19
CA PHE A 64 1.55 12.87 -0.57
C PHE A 64 1.83 13.97 0.45
N ALA A 65 3.07 14.46 0.46
CA ALA A 65 3.41 15.58 1.32
C ALA A 65 2.62 16.80 0.80
N VAL A 66 1.63 17.25 1.58
CA VAL A 66 0.85 18.47 1.29
C VAL A 66 1.78 19.70 1.22
N ASP A 67 2.94 19.61 1.86
CA ASP A 67 4.00 20.64 1.90
C ASP A 67 5.10 20.48 0.84
N ALA A 68 4.95 19.57 -0.14
CA ALA A 68 5.87 19.55 -1.28
C ALA A 68 5.81 20.90 -2.01
N LYS A 69 6.98 21.44 -2.41
CA LYS A 69 7.06 22.71 -3.17
C LYS A 69 6.12 22.72 -4.39
N ASN A 70 5.84 21.54 -4.94
CA ASN A 70 4.82 21.32 -5.96
C ASN A 70 4.09 19.98 -5.70
N PRO A 71 2.80 20.00 -5.34
CA PRO A 71 2.01 18.79 -5.10
C PRO A 71 1.95 17.84 -6.30
N GLU A 72 1.96 18.37 -7.53
CA GLU A 72 1.89 17.55 -8.75
C GLU A 72 3.18 16.76 -9.00
N ASP A 73 4.34 17.36 -8.70
CA ASP A 73 5.62 16.64 -8.77
C ASP A 73 5.68 15.54 -7.71
N SER A 74 5.16 15.80 -6.51
CA SER A 74 5.07 14.77 -5.46
C SER A 74 4.16 13.61 -5.89
N LYS A 75 3.01 13.88 -6.51
CA LYS A 75 2.14 12.83 -7.04
C LYS A 75 2.85 12.01 -8.10
N ARG A 76 3.44 12.67 -9.10
CA ARG A 76 4.19 12.00 -10.17
C ARG A 76 5.30 11.10 -9.63
N GLN A 77 6.13 11.61 -8.71
CA GLN A 77 7.21 10.84 -8.10
C GLN A 77 6.66 9.63 -7.35
N LYS A 78 5.62 9.81 -6.52
CA LYS A 78 5.01 8.71 -5.76
C LYS A 78 4.35 7.67 -6.65
N THR A 79 3.77 8.07 -7.78
CA THR A 79 3.25 7.13 -8.79
C THR A 79 4.36 6.29 -9.38
N GLN A 80 5.48 6.92 -9.77
CA GLN A 80 6.62 6.21 -10.34
C GLN A 80 7.26 5.25 -9.33
N GLU A 81 7.43 5.69 -8.08
CA GLU A 81 7.91 4.84 -6.97
C GLU A 81 6.99 3.64 -6.75
N ALA A 82 5.67 3.86 -6.66
CA ALA A 82 4.69 2.79 -6.46
C ALA A 82 4.66 1.81 -7.64
N LEU A 83 4.63 2.32 -8.87
CA LEU A 83 4.64 1.49 -10.08
C LEU A 83 5.90 0.63 -10.13
N TRP A 84 7.08 1.26 -9.97
CA TRP A 84 8.35 0.55 -10.00
C TRP A 84 8.45 -0.53 -8.92
N LEU A 85 8.04 -0.21 -7.68
CA LEU A 85 8.07 -1.17 -6.59
C LEU A 85 7.12 -2.35 -6.85
N LEU A 86 5.85 -2.05 -7.12
CA LEU A 86 4.80 -3.05 -7.19
C LEU A 86 4.93 -3.94 -8.43
N ILE A 87 5.44 -3.42 -9.55
CA ILE A 87 5.71 -4.24 -10.73
C ILE A 87 6.85 -5.24 -10.47
N GLN A 88 7.88 -4.84 -9.71
CA GLN A 88 8.99 -5.72 -9.36
C GLN A 88 8.54 -6.85 -8.45
N VAL A 89 7.75 -6.50 -7.43
CA VAL A 89 7.18 -7.44 -6.46
C VAL A 89 6.24 -8.42 -7.16
N LYS A 90 5.41 -7.95 -8.09
CA LYS A 90 4.47 -8.79 -8.83
C LYS A 90 5.15 -9.72 -9.84
N LYS A 91 6.11 -9.21 -10.62
CA LYS A 91 6.67 -9.97 -11.76
C LYS A 91 7.93 -10.75 -11.41
N TYR A 92 8.68 -10.31 -10.40
CA TYR A 92 10.06 -10.77 -10.18
C TYR A 92 10.34 -11.29 -8.78
N CYS A 93 9.35 -11.32 -7.88
CA CYS A 93 9.45 -11.96 -6.57
C CYS A 93 8.45 -13.12 -6.49
N ALA A 94 8.94 -14.35 -6.30
CA ALA A 94 8.12 -15.55 -6.36
C ALA A 94 7.04 -15.59 -5.25
N GLU A 95 7.40 -15.12 -4.06
CA GLU A 95 6.57 -15.12 -2.86
C GLU A 95 5.35 -14.19 -2.97
N THR A 96 5.39 -13.21 -3.87
CA THR A 96 4.36 -12.18 -4.04
C THR A 96 3.73 -12.18 -5.42
N ALA A 97 4.09 -13.12 -6.31
CA ALA A 97 3.62 -13.14 -7.69
C ALA A 97 2.08 -13.25 -7.81
N GLY A 98 1.45 -13.97 -6.89
CA GLY A 98 0.00 -14.12 -6.79
C GLY A 98 -0.66 -13.24 -5.73
N ALA A 99 0.06 -12.26 -5.17
CA ALA A 99 -0.47 -11.42 -4.10
C ALA A 99 -1.47 -10.38 -4.64
N ARG A 100 -2.51 -10.13 -3.86
CA ARG A 100 -3.33 -8.91 -4.00
C ARG A 100 -2.47 -7.72 -3.60
N LEU A 101 -2.49 -6.68 -4.41
CA LEU A 101 -1.72 -5.47 -4.17
C LEU A 101 -2.66 -4.35 -3.75
N ILE A 102 -2.44 -3.75 -2.58
CA ILE A 102 -3.23 -2.62 -2.11
C ILE A 102 -2.28 -1.45 -1.81
N LEU A 103 -2.45 -0.37 -2.57
CA LEU A 103 -1.76 0.88 -2.36
C LEU A 103 -2.62 1.79 -1.49
N ILE A 104 -2.19 2.00 -0.25
CA ILE A 104 -2.89 2.83 0.72
C ILE A 104 -2.40 4.27 0.60
N THR A 105 -3.34 5.20 0.43
CA THR A 105 -3.04 6.64 0.34
C THR A 105 -3.50 7.40 1.58
N GLY A 106 -2.92 8.58 1.80
CA GLY A 106 -3.40 9.52 2.81
C GLY A 106 -4.70 10.24 2.38
N GLN A 107 -4.88 11.49 2.82
CA GLN A 107 -6.06 12.30 2.46
C GLN A 107 -6.08 12.74 0.99
N THR A 108 -4.90 12.82 0.36
CA THR A 108 -4.76 13.15 -1.06
C THR A 108 -4.65 11.87 -1.87
N ASN A 109 -5.19 11.88 -3.10
CA ASN A 109 -5.12 10.75 -4.02
C ASN A 109 -4.27 11.07 -5.26
N PHE A 110 -3.92 10.01 -5.99
CA PHE A 110 -3.36 10.10 -7.34
C PHE A 110 -4.35 10.76 -8.29
N ARG A 111 -3.84 11.29 -9.41
CA ARG A 111 -4.69 11.72 -10.52
C ARG A 111 -5.31 10.52 -11.23
N GLY A 112 -6.43 10.74 -11.92
CA GLY A 112 -7.14 9.68 -12.66
C GLY A 112 -6.24 8.94 -13.65
N ASP A 113 -5.47 9.67 -14.45
CA ASP A 113 -4.54 9.08 -15.41
C ASP A 113 -3.41 8.24 -14.77
N GLN A 114 -2.96 8.64 -13.58
CA GLN A 114 -1.98 7.88 -12.79
C GLN A 114 -2.60 6.60 -12.22
N ILE A 115 -3.85 6.66 -11.78
CA ILE A 115 -4.62 5.50 -11.32
C ILE A 115 -4.81 4.51 -12.48
N ASP A 116 -5.20 5.02 -13.65
CA ASP A 116 -5.42 4.20 -14.83
C ASP A 116 -4.13 3.51 -15.28
N LEU A 117 -3.00 4.22 -15.28
CA LEU A 117 -1.68 3.64 -15.55
C LEU A 117 -1.35 2.52 -14.56
N LEU A 118 -1.48 2.77 -13.25
CA LEU A 118 -1.16 1.78 -12.23
C LEU A 118 -2.04 0.53 -12.36
N LYS A 119 -3.35 0.71 -12.60
CA LYS A 119 -4.29 -0.39 -12.82
C LYS A 119 -3.97 -1.18 -14.08
N HIS A 120 -3.63 -0.49 -15.17
CA HIS A 120 -3.26 -1.14 -16.42
C HIS A 120 -2.01 -2.03 -16.25
N GLU A 121 -0.97 -1.51 -15.59
CA GLU A 121 0.31 -2.21 -15.44
C GLU A 121 0.29 -3.31 -14.36
N LEU A 122 -0.46 -3.10 -13.28
CA LEU A 122 -0.50 -4.00 -12.13
C LEU A 122 -1.66 -5.00 -12.20
N GLY A 123 -2.61 -4.83 -13.12
CA GLY A 123 -3.69 -5.79 -13.38
C GLY A 123 -4.85 -5.74 -12.39
N GLU A 124 -5.76 -6.72 -12.49
CA GLU A 124 -7.10 -6.64 -11.91
C GLU A 124 -7.17 -6.74 -10.38
N ASP A 125 -6.21 -7.42 -9.74
CA ASP A 125 -6.16 -7.55 -8.27
C ASP A 125 -5.27 -6.49 -7.60
N PHE A 126 -5.17 -5.31 -8.23
CA PHE A 126 -4.54 -4.12 -7.69
C PHE A 126 -5.58 -3.07 -7.30
N HIS A 127 -5.45 -2.56 -6.08
CA HIS A 127 -6.39 -1.63 -5.47
C HIS A 127 -5.67 -0.39 -4.95
N ILE A 128 -6.29 0.78 -5.08
CA ILE A 128 -5.83 2.02 -4.45
C ILE A 128 -6.91 2.44 -3.46
N VAL A 129 -6.55 2.58 -2.19
CA VAL A 129 -7.52 2.77 -1.11
C VAL A 129 -7.04 3.91 -0.19
N PRO A 130 -7.78 5.02 -0.09
CA PRO A 130 -7.53 6.03 0.94
C PRO A 130 -7.65 5.43 2.35
N ILE A 131 -6.81 5.84 3.29
CA ILE A 131 -6.84 5.36 4.68
C ILE A 131 -8.19 5.61 5.40
N ALA A 132 -8.94 6.61 4.93
CA ALA A 132 -10.28 6.90 5.42
C ALA A 132 -11.33 5.84 5.01
N GLU A 133 -11.10 5.10 3.92
CA GLU A 133 -12.00 4.07 3.37
C GLU A 133 -11.85 2.73 4.11
N LYS A 134 -12.02 2.76 5.45
CA LYS A 134 -11.76 1.62 6.34
C LYS A 134 -12.61 0.39 6.01
N ILE A 135 -13.86 0.60 5.59
CA ILE A 135 -14.78 -0.49 5.22
C ILE A 135 -14.26 -1.22 3.98
N LEU A 136 -13.92 -0.47 2.93
CA LEU A 136 -13.36 -1.05 1.71
C LEU A 136 -12.03 -1.76 1.99
N LEU A 137 -11.14 -1.16 2.79
CA LEU A 137 -9.89 -1.80 3.19
C LEU A 137 -10.17 -3.14 3.90
N ARG A 138 -11.09 -3.18 4.88
CA ARG A 138 -11.46 -4.44 5.56
C ARG A 138 -11.97 -5.51 4.61
N GLN A 139 -12.83 -5.14 3.66
CA GLN A 139 -13.36 -6.06 2.65
C GLN A 139 -12.25 -6.64 1.78
N LEU A 140 -11.32 -5.79 1.30
CA LEU A 140 -10.17 -6.23 0.51
C LEU A 140 -9.20 -7.12 1.31
N LEU A 141 -9.15 -6.95 2.63
CA LEU A 141 -8.42 -7.81 3.55
C LEU A 141 -9.15 -9.12 3.89
N GLY A 142 -10.35 -9.35 3.33
CA GLY A 142 -11.16 -10.55 3.60
C GLY A 142 -11.74 -10.60 5.01
N LEU A 143 -11.86 -9.45 5.67
CA LEU A 143 -12.45 -9.36 7.00
C LEU A 143 -13.96 -9.18 6.88
N SER A 144 -14.73 -10.01 7.59
CA SER A 144 -16.18 -9.89 7.61
C SER A 144 -16.63 -8.56 8.24
N ASP A 145 -17.83 -8.09 7.86
CA ASP A 145 -18.53 -6.94 8.46
C ASP A 145 -19.03 -7.22 9.89
N ARG A 146 -18.20 -7.82 10.75
CA ARG A 146 -18.48 -7.73 12.18
C ARG A 146 -18.28 -6.27 12.58
N PRO A 147 -19.30 -5.61 13.15
CA PRO A 147 -19.14 -4.24 13.62
C PRO A 147 -17.97 -4.20 14.60
N LEU A 148 -17.12 -3.18 14.44
CA LEU A 148 -16.09 -2.88 15.42
C LEU A 148 -16.82 -2.67 16.76
N SER A 149 -16.60 -3.57 17.71
CA SER A 149 -17.08 -3.37 19.09
C SER A 149 -16.57 -2.01 19.55
N ALA A 150 -17.48 -1.14 19.96
CA ALA A 150 -17.17 0.18 20.52
C ALA A 150 -16.35 0.08 21.81
#